data_AF-A0A1F3VLW1-F1
#
_entry.id   AF-A0A1F3VLW1-F1
#
_cell.length_a   1.000
_cell.length_b   1.000
_cell.length_c   1.000
_cell.angle_alpha   90.00
_cell.angle_beta   90.00
_cell.angle_gamma   90.00
#
_symmetry.space_group_name_H-M   'P 1'
#
loop_
_entity.id
_entity.type
_entity.pdbx_description
1 polymer ?
#
loop_
_entity_poly.entity_id
_entity_poly.type
_entity_poly.pdbx_seq_one_letter_code
_entity_poly.pdbx_strand_id
1 'polypeptide(L)'
;MGTIRLETQVVGDIATILLKGSIDEDADFKELSELEAKVYEFDFENVDMLNSCGIRGWISFVEKIPDSKKVIYKNCPQIVIEQISMVFGFIKEGALIESFYAPYFCSSCDEEKKIRLHTKDIINMKAPKMLCEKCSNEMEFDDIETQYFSFLNR
;
A
#
# COMPACT_ATOMS: atom_id res chain seq x y z
N MET A 1 -4.46 8.93 20.06
CA MET A 1 -3.82 8.73 18.74
C MET A 1 -2.63 7.83 18.99
N GLY A 2 -2.53 6.73 18.25
CA GLY A 2 -1.55 5.69 18.50
C GLY A 2 -0.43 5.79 17.47
N THR A 3 0.81 5.88 17.93
CA THR A 3 2.00 5.88 17.08
C THR A 3 2.09 4.59 16.27
N ILE A 4 2.60 4.69 15.05
CA ILE A 4 2.91 3.51 14.24
C ILE A 4 3.85 2.56 14.98
N ARG A 5 3.56 1.27 14.86
CA ARG A 5 4.44 0.19 15.30
C ARG A 5 5.06 -0.48 14.08
N LEU A 6 6.35 -0.70 14.17
CA LEU A 6 7.14 -1.38 13.15
C LEU A 6 7.57 -2.75 13.69
N GLU A 7 7.22 -3.80 12.97
CA GLU A 7 7.76 -5.14 13.22
C GLU A 7 8.65 -5.52 12.04
N THR A 8 9.95 -5.67 12.30
CA THR A 8 10.94 -5.95 11.25
C THR A 8 11.45 -7.37 11.39
N GLN A 9 11.45 -8.10 10.27
CA GLN A 9 12.08 -9.41 10.15
C GLN A 9 13.09 -9.38 9.00
N VAL A 10 14.35 -9.73 9.28
CA VAL A 10 15.40 -9.83 8.26
C VAL A 10 15.73 -11.30 8.04
N VAL A 11 15.58 -11.77 6.79
CA VAL A 11 15.93 -13.13 6.36
C VAL A 11 16.83 -13.02 5.14
N GLY A 12 18.13 -13.26 5.34
CA GLY A 12 19.13 -13.08 4.29
C GLY A 12 19.19 -11.62 3.82
N ASP A 13 19.01 -11.38 2.53
CA ASP A 13 19.05 -10.05 1.91
C ASP A 13 17.68 -9.32 1.92
N ILE A 14 16.65 -9.90 2.54
CA ILE A 14 15.29 -9.35 2.54
C ILE A 14 14.92 -8.90 3.95
N ALA A 15 14.54 -7.62 4.08
CA ALA A 15 13.87 -7.07 5.25
C ALA A 15 12.38 -6.92 4.96
N THR A 16 11.55 -7.60 5.74
CA THR A 16 10.09 -7.42 5.75
C THR A 16 9.72 -6.55 6.95
N ILE A 17 9.05 -5.43 6.69
CA ILE A 17 8.66 -4.42 7.67
C ILE A 17 7.14 -4.36 7.68
N LEU A 18 6.53 -4.78 8.79
CA LEU A 18 5.09 -4.66 9.00
C LEU A 18 4.78 -3.32 9.66
N LEU A 19 3.94 -2.51 9.01
CA LEU A 19 3.47 -1.23 9.49
C LEU A 19 2.09 -1.40 10.13
N LYS A 20 1.94 -1.07 11.42
CA LYS A 20 0.68 -1.22 12.17
C LYS A 20 0.29 0.06 12.89
N GLY A 21 -0.93 0.55 12.64
CA GLY A 21 -1.48 1.77 13.24
C GLY A 21 -1.37 2.99 12.32
N SER A 22 -1.23 4.17 12.92
CA SER A 22 -1.36 5.43 12.21
C SER A 22 0.00 6.01 11.82
N ILE A 23 0.14 6.47 10.57
CA ILE A 23 1.29 7.24 10.09
C ILE A 23 1.01 8.73 10.34
N ASP A 24 1.45 9.24 11.49
CA ASP A 24 1.25 10.61 11.96
C ASP A 24 2.58 11.31 12.32
N GLU A 25 2.51 12.48 12.98
CA GLU A 25 3.68 13.26 13.40
C GLU A 25 4.64 12.51 14.34
N ASP A 26 4.16 11.49 15.06
CA ASP A 26 4.96 10.72 16.01
C ASP A 26 5.60 9.49 15.36
N ALA A 27 5.33 9.24 14.08
CA ALA A 27 5.91 8.12 13.34
C ALA A 27 7.44 8.27 13.18
N ASP A 28 8.19 7.29 13.70
CA ASP A 28 9.65 7.23 13.56
C ASP A 28 10.06 6.01 12.72
N PHE A 29 10.82 6.27 11.65
CA PHE A 29 11.31 5.26 10.70
C PHE A 29 12.85 5.14 10.72
N LYS A 30 13.54 5.80 11.65
CA LYS A 30 15.02 5.83 11.68
C LYS A 30 15.63 4.43 11.77
N GLU A 31 15.04 3.55 12.58
CA GLU A 31 15.52 2.17 12.78
C GLU A 31 15.57 1.37 11.46
N LEU A 32 14.77 1.75 10.46
CA LEU A 32 14.72 1.06 9.17
C LEU A 32 15.90 1.43 8.25
N SER A 33 16.48 2.63 8.45
CA SER A 33 17.62 3.09 7.64
C SER A 33 18.93 2.34 7.93
N GLU A 34 19.01 1.67 9.08
CA GLU A 34 20.19 0.92 9.52
C GLU A 34 20.18 -0.55 9.09
N LEU A 35 19.11 -0.99 8.41
CA LEU A 35 18.97 -2.39 8.00
C LEU A 35 19.95 -2.74 6.87
N GLU A 36 20.75 -3.77 7.11
CA GLU A 36 21.65 -4.35 6.09
C GLU A 36 20.90 -5.31 5.14
N ALA A 37 19.82 -4.86 4.51
CA ALA A 37 19.06 -5.65 3.52
C ALA A 37 19.22 -5.08 2.11
N LYS A 38 19.13 -5.91 1.06
CA LYS A 38 19.08 -5.46 -0.34
C LYS A 38 17.65 -5.22 -0.82
N VAL A 39 16.68 -5.88 -0.20
CA VAL A 39 15.26 -5.77 -0.53
C VAL A 39 14.50 -5.34 0.71
N TYR A 40 13.69 -4.29 0.58
CA TYR A 40 12.77 -3.81 1.61
C TYR A 40 11.36 -4.12 1.16
N GLU A 41 10.63 -4.89 1.97
CA GLU A 41 9.23 -5.20 1.77
C GLU A 41 8.42 -4.51 2.86
N PHE A 42 7.70 -3.45 2.50
CA PHE A 42 6.82 -2.72 3.42
C PHE A 42 5.41 -3.27 3.30
N ASP A 43 4.91 -3.86 4.38
CA ASP A 43 3.55 -4.39 4.47
C ASP A 43 2.65 -3.38 5.21
N PHE A 44 1.66 -2.86 4.48
CA PHE A 44 0.75 -1.82 4.96
C PHE A 44 -0.59 -2.36 5.47
N GLU A 45 -0.77 -3.69 5.57
CA GLU A 45 -2.03 -4.36 5.90
C GLU A 45 -2.76 -3.73 7.10
N ASN A 46 -2.02 -3.28 8.11
CA ASN A 46 -2.57 -2.77 9.36
C ASN A 46 -2.40 -1.26 9.52
N VAL A 47 -2.18 -0.52 8.43
CA VAL A 47 -2.18 0.94 8.44
C VAL A 47 -3.61 1.44 8.30
N ASP A 48 -4.10 2.16 9.31
CA ASP A 48 -5.50 2.57 9.41
C ASP A 48 -5.72 4.08 9.17
N MET A 49 -4.68 4.88 9.34
CA MET A 49 -4.74 6.34 9.21
C MET A 49 -3.40 6.88 8.71
N LEU A 50 -3.47 7.90 7.86
CA LEU A 50 -2.34 8.74 7.49
C LEU A 50 -2.73 10.21 7.66
N ASN A 51 -1.80 11.03 8.13
CA ASN A 51 -1.95 12.48 8.09
C ASN A 51 -0.78 13.15 7.36
N SER A 52 -0.92 14.45 7.08
CA SER A 52 0.09 15.19 6.31
C SER A 52 1.47 15.26 6.98
N CYS A 53 1.53 15.23 8.32
CA CYS A 53 2.81 15.22 9.03
C CYS A 53 3.52 13.88 8.88
N GLY A 54 2.81 12.78 9.12
CA GLY A 54 3.33 11.43 8.94
C GLY A 54 3.72 11.13 7.50
N ILE A 55 2.91 11.56 6.52
CA ILE A 55 3.23 11.43 5.09
C ILE A 55 4.58 12.09 4.76
N ARG A 56 4.86 13.29 5.29
CA ARG A 56 6.16 13.95 5.07
C ARG A 56 7.32 13.19 5.71
N GLY A 57 7.13 12.68 6.92
CA GLY A 57 8.14 11.85 7.60
C GLY A 57 8.43 10.57 6.80
N TRP A 58 7.38 9.93 6.32
CA TRP A 58 7.45 8.74 5.46
C TRP A 58 8.20 9.02 4.15
N ILE A 59 7.84 10.07 3.41
CA ILE A 59 8.53 10.46 2.17
C ILE A 59 10.02 10.71 2.44
N SER A 60 10.35 11.47 3.48
CA SER A 60 11.74 11.75 3.84
C SER A 60 12.55 10.49 4.18
N PHE A 61 11.90 9.46 4.72
CA PHE A 61 12.53 8.17 4.96
C PHE A 61 12.73 7.40 3.64
N VAL A 62 11.68 7.28 2.82
CA VAL A 62 11.72 6.54 1.56
C VAL A 62 12.77 7.11 0.60
N GLU A 63 12.90 8.44 0.51
CA GLU A 63 13.91 9.13 -0.30
C GLU A 63 15.35 8.80 0.11
N LYS A 64 15.58 8.41 1.37
CA LYS A 64 16.91 8.05 1.87
C LYS A 64 17.28 6.60 1.58
N ILE A 65 16.33 5.77 1.16
CA ILE A 65 16.62 4.39 0.76
C ILE A 65 17.48 4.44 -0.51
N PRO A 66 18.72 3.89 -0.50
CA PRO A 66 19.60 3.97 -1.65
C PRO A 66 19.00 3.29 -2.90
N ASP A 67 19.25 3.85 -4.08
CA ASP A 67 18.75 3.30 -5.37
C ASP A 67 19.23 1.87 -5.66
N SER A 68 20.31 1.43 -5.01
CA SER A 68 20.81 0.05 -5.10
C SER A 68 19.92 -0.96 -4.37
N LYS A 69 18.97 -0.49 -3.56
CA LYS A 69 18.03 -1.32 -2.80
C LYS A 69 16.71 -1.45 -3.57
N LYS A 70 16.16 -2.66 -3.61
CA LYS A 70 14.82 -2.89 -4.16
C LYS A 70 13.77 -2.61 -3.10
N VAL A 71 12.72 -1.89 -3.47
CA VAL A 71 11.58 -1.61 -2.59
C VAL A 71 10.32 -2.27 -3.15
N ILE A 72 9.59 -2.95 -2.27
CA ILE A 72 8.32 -3.62 -2.56
C ILE A 72 7.29 -3.17 -1.53
N TYR A 73 6.11 -2.78 -1.99
CA TYR A 73 4.96 -2.42 -1.15
C TYR A 73 3.90 -3.52 -1.23
N LYS A 74 3.44 -4.01 -0.08
CA LYS A 74 2.48 -5.11 0.02
C LYS A 74 1.26 -4.69 0.82
N ASN A 75 0.13 -5.31 0.49
CA ASN A 75 -1.14 -5.17 1.19
C ASN A 75 -1.54 -3.71 1.43
N CYS A 76 -1.31 -2.83 0.44
CA CYS A 76 -1.60 -1.40 0.56
C CYS A 76 -3.11 -1.17 0.70
N PRO A 77 -3.62 -0.66 1.84
CA PRO A 77 -5.02 -0.33 1.98
C PRO A 77 -5.39 0.82 1.03
N GLN A 78 -6.69 0.97 0.74
CA GLN A 78 -7.20 2.00 -0.17
C GLN A 78 -6.67 3.41 0.19
N ILE A 79 -6.65 3.77 1.48
CA ILE A 79 -6.14 5.07 1.94
C ILE A 79 -4.67 5.30 1.57
N VAL A 80 -3.86 4.23 1.51
CA VAL A 80 -2.46 4.31 1.08
C VAL A 80 -2.40 4.46 -0.43
N ILE A 81 -3.18 3.69 -1.20
CA ILE A 81 -3.26 3.82 -2.67
C ILE A 81 -3.65 5.24 -3.08
N GLU A 82 -4.63 5.83 -2.39
CA GLU A 82 -5.04 7.22 -2.60
C GLU A 82 -3.88 8.20 -2.39
N GLN A 83 -3.09 8.03 -1.32
CA GLN A 83 -1.90 8.85 -1.09
C GLN A 83 -0.82 8.62 -2.17
N ILE A 84 -0.61 7.38 -2.62
CA ILE A 84 0.33 7.08 -3.70
C ILE A 84 -0.08 7.82 -4.97
N SER A 85 -1.37 7.82 -5.32
CA SER A 85 -1.87 8.47 -6.53
C SER A 85 -1.82 10.00 -6.44
N MET A 86 -1.99 10.59 -5.26
CA MET A 86 -2.04 12.05 -5.07
C MET A 86 -0.70 12.70 -4.72
N VAL A 87 0.17 12.01 -3.97
CA VAL A 87 1.37 12.61 -3.37
C VAL A 87 2.62 12.10 -4.08
N PHE A 88 3.41 13.03 -4.61
CA PHE A 88 4.70 12.71 -5.22
C PHE A 88 5.70 12.27 -4.14
N GLY A 89 6.52 11.26 -4.45
CA GLY A 89 7.53 10.74 -3.53
C GLY A 89 7.01 9.82 -2.42
N PHE A 90 5.69 9.57 -2.33
CA PHE A 90 5.14 8.65 -1.33
C PHE A 90 5.70 7.23 -1.48
N ILE A 91 5.94 6.81 -2.72
CA ILE A 91 6.66 5.58 -3.04
C ILE A 91 8.03 5.91 -3.61
N LYS A 92 8.99 5.01 -3.39
CA LYS A 92 10.30 5.09 -4.04
C LYS A 92 10.12 4.92 -5.54
N GLU A 93 10.79 5.77 -6.33
CA GLU A 93 10.84 5.61 -7.79
C GLU A 93 11.41 4.23 -8.16
N GLY A 94 10.74 3.54 -9.10
CA GLY A 94 11.08 2.18 -9.51
C GLY A 94 10.69 1.09 -8.51
N ALA A 95 9.97 1.42 -7.43
CA ALA A 95 9.45 0.42 -6.50
C ALA A 95 8.28 -0.37 -7.12
N LEU A 96 8.10 -1.60 -6.61
CA LEU A 96 6.98 -2.44 -6.99
C LEU A 96 5.88 -2.35 -5.94
N ILE A 97 4.67 -1.96 -6.33
CA ILE A 97 3.48 -2.25 -5.54
C ILE A 97 3.04 -3.67 -5.91
N GLU A 98 3.18 -4.63 -4.99
CA GLU A 98 2.87 -6.03 -5.23
C GLU A 98 1.38 -6.32 -5.05
N SER A 99 0.80 -5.79 -3.98
CA SER A 99 -0.60 -6.03 -3.58
C SER A 99 -1.21 -4.81 -2.91
N PHE A 100 -2.51 -4.66 -3.13
CA PHE A 100 -3.29 -3.53 -2.62
C PHE A 100 -4.76 -3.92 -2.48
N TYR A 101 -5.50 -3.17 -1.67
CA TYR A 101 -6.94 -3.33 -1.52
C TYR A 101 -7.66 -2.35 -2.42
N ALA A 102 -8.71 -2.78 -3.11
CA ALA A 102 -9.52 -1.92 -3.95
C ALA A 102 -11.01 -2.03 -3.59
N PRO A 103 -11.79 -0.94 -3.70
CA PRO A 103 -13.19 -0.93 -3.30
C PRO A 103 -14.07 -1.61 -4.35
N TYR A 104 -14.98 -2.46 -3.87
CA TYR A 104 -16.01 -3.11 -4.67
C TYR A 104 -17.34 -3.02 -3.94
N PHE A 105 -18.40 -2.82 -4.69
CA PHE A 105 -19.77 -2.75 -4.19
C PHE A 105 -20.59 -3.92 -4.71
N CYS A 106 -21.35 -4.56 -3.81
CA CYS A 106 -22.31 -5.59 -4.18
C CYS A 106 -23.73 -5.03 -4.13
N SER A 107 -24.32 -4.75 -5.30
CA SER A 107 -25.68 -4.21 -5.43
C SER A 107 -26.78 -5.14 -4.88
N SER A 108 -26.52 -6.44 -4.78
CA SER A 108 -27.49 -7.42 -4.24
C SER A 108 -27.48 -7.51 -2.71
N CYS A 109 -26.34 -7.25 -2.08
CA CYS A 109 -26.20 -7.28 -0.62
C CYS A 109 -26.21 -5.87 -0.01
N ASP A 110 -26.12 -4.83 -0.83
CA ASP A 110 -25.95 -3.43 -0.41
C ASP A 110 -24.72 -3.26 0.49
N GLU A 111 -23.60 -3.87 0.09
CA GLU A 111 -22.36 -3.93 0.88
C GLU A 111 -21.13 -3.54 0.05
N GLU A 112 -20.34 -2.64 0.62
CA GLU A 112 -18.99 -2.32 0.16
C GLU A 112 -17.96 -3.29 0.78
N LYS A 113 -17.00 -3.74 -0.03
CA LYS A 113 -15.87 -4.55 0.41
C LYS A 113 -14.59 -4.03 -0.22
N LYS A 114 -13.52 -4.04 0.59
CA LYS A 114 -12.16 -3.81 0.12
C LYS A 114 -11.54 -5.16 -0.19
N ILE A 115 -11.31 -5.43 -1.47
CA ILE A 115 -10.79 -6.72 -1.94
C ILE A 115 -9.31 -6.58 -2.24
N ARG A 116 -8.50 -7.53 -1.74
CA ARG A 116 -7.08 -7.58 -2.02
C ARG A 116 -6.82 -8.05 -3.45
N LEU A 117 -6.11 -7.24 -4.21
CA LEU A 117 -5.67 -7.50 -5.57
C LEU A 117 -4.14 -7.51 -5.64
N HIS A 118 -3.58 -8.20 -6.64
CA HIS A 118 -2.18 -8.04 -6.99
C HIS A 118 -2.04 -7.22 -8.27
N THR A 119 -0.98 -6.41 -8.34
CA THR A 119 -0.68 -5.59 -9.53
C THR A 119 -0.57 -6.42 -10.81
N LYS A 120 -0.05 -7.65 -10.72
CA LYS A 120 0.04 -8.58 -11.86
C LYS A 120 -1.33 -8.99 -12.44
N ASP A 121 -2.40 -8.87 -11.66
CA ASP A 121 -3.75 -9.28 -12.07
C ASP A 121 -4.50 -8.11 -12.76
N ILE A 122 -3.94 -6.90 -12.72
CA ILE A 122 -4.51 -5.72 -13.37
C ILE A 122 -4.07 -5.68 -14.83
N ILE A 123 -5.03 -5.78 -15.74
CA ILE A 123 -4.79 -5.78 -17.18
C ILE A 123 -5.43 -4.53 -17.76
N ASN A 124 -4.65 -3.73 -18.52
CA ASN A 124 -5.11 -2.50 -19.17
C ASN A 124 -5.76 -1.48 -18.20
N MET A 125 -5.26 -1.38 -16.97
CA MET A 125 -5.82 -0.50 -15.91
C MET A 125 -7.29 -0.77 -15.62
N LYS A 126 -7.73 -2.04 -15.71
CA LYS A 126 -9.08 -2.46 -15.37
C LYS A 126 -9.10 -3.34 -14.13
N ALA A 127 -10.11 -3.13 -13.32
CA ALA A 127 -10.40 -3.96 -12.17
C ALA A 127 -10.82 -5.36 -12.64
N PRO A 128 -10.29 -6.44 -12.02
CA PRO A 128 -10.77 -7.79 -12.29
C PRO A 128 -12.22 -7.94 -11.82
N LYS A 129 -12.96 -8.84 -12.47
CA LYS A 129 -14.30 -9.20 -12.01
C LYS A 129 -14.22 -9.96 -10.70
N MET A 130 -14.95 -9.50 -9.69
CA MET A 130 -15.02 -10.14 -8.38
C MET A 130 -16.43 -10.63 -8.10
N LEU A 131 -16.56 -11.74 -7.37
CA LEU A 131 -17.85 -12.27 -6.94
C LEU A 131 -18.03 -12.03 -5.44
N CYS A 132 -19.25 -11.66 -5.05
CA CYS A 132 -19.58 -11.49 -3.64
C CYS A 132 -19.63 -12.84 -2.94
N GLU A 133 -18.87 -13.00 -1.86
CA GLU A 133 -18.82 -14.24 -1.08
C GLU A 133 -20.17 -14.65 -0.45
N LYS A 134 -21.10 -13.70 -0.26
CA LYS A 134 -22.41 -13.96 0.37
C LYS A 134 -23.46 -14.44 -0.63
N CYS A 135 -23.54 -13.82 -1.80
CA CYS A 135 -24.61 -14.07 -2.79
C CYS A 135 -24.11 -14.63 -4.13
N SER A 136 -22.79 -14.72 -4.31
CA SER A 136 -22.12 -15.15 -5.56
C SER A 136 -22.39 -14.28 -6.80
N ASN A 137 -23.06 -13.13 -6.65
CA ASN A 137 -23.25 -12.18 -7.73
C ASN A 137 -21.96 -11.40 -8.02
N GLU A 138 -21.82 -10.93 -9.27
CA GLU A 138 -20.72 -10.06 -9.68
C GLU A 138 -20.77 -8.74 -8.91
N MET A 139 -19.63 -8.33 -8.36
CA MET A 139 -19.45 -7.04 -7.69
C MET A 139 -18.99 -6.01 -8.70
N GLU A 140 -19.43 -4.77 -8.48
CA GLU A 140 -19.03 -3.62 -9.27
C GLU A 140 -17.81 -2.97 -8.61
N PHE A 141 -16.88 -2.47 -9.41
CA PHE A 141 -15.77 -1.69 -8.90
C PHE A 141 -16.28 -0.32 -8.45
N ASP A 142 -15.99 0.05 -7.21
CA ASP A 142 -16.61 1.21 -6.55
C ASP A 142 -15.65 2.42 -6.50
N ASP A 143 -15.01 2.69 -7.63
CA ASP A 143 -14.17 3.89 -7.86
C ASP A 143 -13.99 4.10 -9.38
N ILE A 144 -13.29 5.16 -9.78
CA ILE A 144 -12.93 5.44 -11.17
C ILE A 144 -11.64 4.69 -11.49
N GLU A 145 -11.74 3.55 -12.20
CA GLU A 145 -10.60 2.66 -12.54
C GLU A 145 -9.36 3.41 -13.04
N THR A 146 -9.54 4.37 -13.96
CA THR A 146 -8.43 5.12 -14.56
C THR A 146 -7.69 6.02 -13.57
N GLN A 147 -8.40 6.53 -12.56
CA GLN A 147 -7.80 7.33 -11.49
C GLN A 147 -7.18 6.40 -10.44
N TYR A 148 -7.91 5.36 -10.05
CA TYR A 148 -7.50 4.41 -9.02
C TYR A 148 -6.20 3.71 -9.39
N PHE A 149 -6.10 3.17 -10.61
CA PHE A 149 -4.93 2.42 -11.08
C PHE A 149 -3.82 3.32 -11.68
N SER A 150 -3.95 4.65 -11.59
CA SER A 150 -2.95 5.58 -12.14
C SER A 150 -1.56 5.39 -11.53
N PHE A 151 -1.47 4.89 -10.30
CA PHE A 151 -0.21 4.56 -9.63
C PHE A 151 0.62 3.49 -10.37
N LEU A 152 0.01 2.68 -11.24
CA LEU A 152 0.71 1.64 -12.00
C LEU A 152 1.62 2.20 -13.11
N ASN A 153 1.44 3.47 -13.47
CA ASN A 153 2.25 4.15 -14.49
C ASN A 153 3.39 4.98 -13.88
N ARG A 154 3.66 4.85 -12.58
CA ARG A 154 4.71 5.60 -11.86
C ARG A 154 6.02 4.83 -11.77
#